data_AF-A0A960QYN5-F1
#
_entry.id   AF-A0A960QYN5-F1
#
_cell.length_a   1.000
_cell.length_b   1.000
_cell.length_c   1.000
_cell.angle_alpha   90.00
_cell.angle_beta   90.00
_cell.angle_gamma   90.00
#
_symmetry.space_group_name_H-M   'P 1'
#
loop_
_entity.id
_entity.type
_entity.pdbx_description
1 polymer ?
#
loop_
_entity_poly.entity_id
_entity_poly.type
_entity_poly.pdbx_seq_one_letter_code
_entity_poly.pdbx_strand_id
1 'polypeptide(L)'
;DPFRLDALGNPLPLRADRLANVFLSPALMAEGGFGSVTVENPDGDALIPGDVTLRTQPGGELVLSGSNITVEGDIFAPAGHLEFRTSNLPLSLVNTTNLVTKTRPDELPGRGRFTLAPGSILSTALLVSDDRASSPVLTPLLTSGGDISIAAFSASLGKDSLIDVSGGANMSPRGKVTYGNAGALSITTGRDLNIAELLGGGLMMEGRLQGYSGATGGTLNLTAPAFQIGGGGVPHPSVVHLGPEFFSTGGFSKFSLTGIGLPGVGGLEYIPGVNIAPGTRIRPVVDSWLAIPHAAWGRELQLVPFTKPEGLRNPASLSFKATGASDGFNSGLLIVRGDVVLGEGASIETDALGSVSFSGQTATILGSIRAPGGSISVSGANAFPTLPGGPSGALTTVYLGPRARLDASGKTVIREGRNGWREGLITAGGSISISGNIVAESGALLDVSGTSGVLDLPATYLSVGAKPITGLKGTQYVPVRFDTNGGSITLAGAQMLYTDATLIGRAGGPSAIGGSLSVSSGKFHDPGSEFTTAEADLIVTQNGPTLPRSRFARGIGMPVRANDGTSLPGIGNFAVSAFSAGGFDSLTLGGNVQFEGPI
;
A
#
# COMPACT_ATOMS: atom_id res chain seq x y z
N ASP A 1 -3.06 42.28 30.67
CA ASP A 1 -4.47 42.69 30.60
C ASP A 1 -5.20 42.10 29.42
N PRO A 2 -5.89 40.97 29.59
CA PRO A 2 -6.85 40.50 28.60
C PRO A 2 -8.15 41.28 28.80
N PHE A 3 -8.62 41.97 27.74
CA PHE A 3 -9.85 42.77 27.70
C PHE A 3 -9.80 44.08 28.50
N ARG A 4 -9.42 45.17 27.82
CA ARG A 4 -9.55 46.53 28.37
C ARG A 4 -10.88 47.14 27.95
N LEU A 5 -11.46 47.93 28.84
CA LEU A 5 -12.63 48.74 28.54
C LEU A 5 -12.19 50.21 28.33
N ASP A 6 -12.92 50.94 27.52
CA ASP A 6 -12.79 52.40 27.45
C ASP A 6 -13.38 53.06 28.70
N ALA A 7 -13.30 54.39 28.78
CA ALA A 7 -13.83 55.15 29.90
C ALA A 7 -15.36 55.03 30.08
N LEU A 8 -16.06 54.48 29.09
CA LEU A 8 -17.52 54.26 29.08
C LEU A 8 -17.89 52.80 29.36
N GLY A 9 -16.90 51.93 29.61
CA GLY A 9 -17.13 50.50 29.85
C GLY A 9 -17.28 49.67 28.57
N ASN A 10 -17.03 50.24 27.39
CA ASN A 10 -17.06 49.49 26.14
C ASN A 10 -15.75 48.72 25.93
N PRO A 11 -15.78 47.49 25.41
CA PRO A 11 -14.56 46.76 25.10
C PRO A 11 -13.72 47.48 24.05
N LEU A 12 -12.45 47.73 24.37
CA LEU A 12 -11.47 48.25 23.42
C LEU A 12 -11.14 47.17 22.38
N PRO A 13 -10.82 47.55 21.13
CA PRO A 13 -10.32 46.61 20.12
C PRO A 13 -9.13 45.82 20.66
N LEU A 14 -9.05 44.54 20.27
CA LEU A 14 -7.87 43.73 20.55
C LEU A 14 -6.64 44.43 19.99
N ARG A 15 -5.55 44.43 20.78
CA ARG A 15 -4.27 44.98 20.32
C ARG A 15 -3.82 44.26 19.05
N ALA A 16 -3.13 44.99 18.17
CA ALA A 16 -2.68 44.47 16.88
C ALA A 16 -1.83 43.19 17.01
N ASP A 17 -1.00 43.05 18.05
CA ASP A 17 -0.20 41.85 18.31
C ASP A 17 -1.06 40.62 18.65
N ARG A 18 -2.22 40.82 19.27
CA ARG A 18 -3.19 39.75 19.59
C ARG A 18 -4.11 39.39 18.43
N LEU A 19 -4.26 40.30 17.48
CA LEU A 19 -4.91 40.00 16.19
C LEU A 19 -3.94 39.26 15.25
N ALA A 20 -2.65 39.55 15.35
CA ALA A 20 -1.62 38.91 14.53
C ALA A 20 -1.25 37.50 15.02
N ASN A 21 -1.13 37.31 16.34
CA ASN A 21 -0.64 36.05 16.92
C ASN A 21 -1.55 35.55 18.06
N VAL A 22 -1.82 34.25 18.03
CA VAL A 22 -2.47 33.52 19.12
C VAL A 22 -1.47 32.52 19.71
N PHE A 23 -1.16 32.68 21.00
CA PHE A 23 -0.26 31.78 21.72
C PHE A 23 -1.07 30.80 22.57
N LEU A 24 -0.88 29.51 22.33
CA LEU A 24 -1.45 28.43 23.13
C LEU A 24 -0.34 27.79 23.97
N SER A 25 -0.56 27.69 25.28
CA SER A 25 0.44 27.07 26.17
C SER A 25 0.38 25.54 26.04
N PRO A 26 1.53 24.83 25.95
CA PRO A 26 1.56 23.37 25.99
C PRO A 26 1.00 22.81 27.31
N ALA A 27 0.98 23.62 28.37
CA ALA A 27 0.37 23.24 29.65
C ALA A 27 -1.13 22.94 29.55
N LEU A 28 -1.82 23.39 28.50
CA LEU A 28 -3.22 23.01 28.24
C LEU A 28 -3.37 21.49 28.15
N MET A 29 -2.44 20.78 27.49
CA MET A 29 -2.51 19.33 27.33
C MET A 29 -1.83 18.55 28.46
N ALA A 30 -0.82 19.13 29.09
CA ALA A 30 -0.11 18.47 30.19
C ALA A 30 -0.85 18.59 31.53
N GLU A 31 -1.34 19.78 31.87
CA GLU A 31 -1.91 20.13 33.19
C GLU A 31 -3.39 20.50 33.12
N GLY A 32 -3.83 21.09 32.00
CA GLY A 32 -5.19 21.59 31.82
C GLY A 32 -6.26 20.50 31.71
N GLY A 33 -5.88 19.21 31.66
CA GLY A 33 -6.80 18.07 31.59
C GLY A 33 -7.48 17.88 30.23
N PHE A 34 -7.08 18.61 29.19
CA PHE A 34 -7.62 18.44 27.84
C PHE A 34 -7.08 17.16 27.20
N GLY A 35 -7.98 16.23 26.89
CA GLY A 35 -7.65 14.97 26.18
C GLY A 35 -7.58 15.10 24.66
N SER A 36 -8.17 16.16 24.08
CA SER A 36 -8.12 16.45 22.65
C SER A 36 -8.01 17.96 22.45
N VAL A 37 -7.15 18.39 21.52
CA VAL A 37 -6.98 19.79 21.14
C VAL A 37 -7.02 19.90 19.63
N THR A 38 -7.95 20.72 19.13
CA THR A 38 -8.08 21.06 17.71
C THR A 38 -7.83 22.55 17.53
N VAL A 39 -6.90 22.89 16.64
CA VAL A 39 -6.59 24.27 16.25
C VAL A 39 -6.86 24.42 14.76
N GLU A 40 -7.84 25.25 14.41
CA GLU A 40 -8.20 25.55 13.03
C GLU A 40 -7.80 26.98 12.66
N ASN A 41 -6.78 27.11 11.82
CA ASN A 41 -6.29 28.38 11.29
C ASN A 41 -6.04 28.27 9.76
N PRO A 42 -7.04 27.91 8.94
CA PRO A 42 -6.82 27.54 7.54
C PRO A 42 -6.14 28.62 6.68
N ASP A 43 -6.23 29.89 7.09
CA ASP A 43 -5.65 31.06 6.42
C ASP A 43 -4.38 31.62 7.06
N GLY A 44 -3.91 31.03 8.17
CA GLY A 44 -2.71 31.47 8.87
C GLY A 44 -1.76 30.32 9.21
N ASP A 45 -0.53 30.67 9.57
CA ASP A 45 0.49 29.68 9.86
C ASP A 45 0.38 29.16 11.31
N ALA A 46 0.81 27.92 11.53
CA ALA A 46 0.98 27.34 12.86
C ALA A 46 2.44 26.93 13.07
N LEU A 47 3.02 27.34 14.19
CA LEU A 47 4.40 27.06 14.56
C LEU A 47 4.45 26.38 15.94
N ILE A 48 5.17 25.28 16.02
CA ILE A 48 5.61 24.68 17.29
C ILE A 48 7.12 24.98 17.41
N PRO A 49 7.51 25.93 18.28
CA PRO A 49 8.90 26.36 18.41
C PRO A 49 9.85 25.25 18.89
N GLY A 50 11.13 25.36 18.55
CA GLY A 50 12.16 24.36 18.87
C GLY A 50 12.42 24.12 20.35
N ASP A 51 12.07 25.07 21.22
CA ASP A 51 12.18 24.97 22.67
C ASP A 51 10.92 24.38 23.34
N VAL A 52 9.92 23.98 22.56
CA VAL A 52 8.65 23.44 23.04
C VAL A 52 8.59 21.92 22.87
N THR A 53 8.35 21.22 23.97
CA THR A 53 7.91 19.82 23.95
C THR A 53 6.43 19.75 24.30
N LEU A 54 5.63 19.25 23.37
CA LEU A 54 4.19 19.10 23.50
C LEU A 54 3.88 17.64 23.83
N ARG A 55 3.21 17.39 24.95
CA ARG A 55 2.86 16.02 25.36
C ARG A 55 1.38 15.91 25.71
N THR A 56 0.67 15.01 25.04
CA THR A 56 -0.72 14.69 25.35
C THR A 56 -0.80 13.61 26.44
N GLN A 57 -1.97 13.44 27.02
CA GLN A 57 -2.28 12.26 27.82
C GLN A 57 -2.30 11.01 26.93
N PRO A 58 -2.02 9.80 27.45
CA PRO A 58 -2.15 8.57 26.67
C PRO A 58 -3.54 8.44 26.02
N GLY A 59 -3.58 8.14 24.72
CA GLY A 59 -4.81 8.11 23.93
C GLY A 59 -5.36 9.49 23.54
N GLY A 60 -4.66 10.57 23.88
CA GLY A 60 -5.06 11.93 23.55
C GLY A 60 -4.82 12.32 22.11
N GLU A 61 -5.38 13.45 21.70
CA GLU A 61 -5.41 13.89 20.31
C GLU A 61 -4.92 15.33 20.14
N LEU A 62 -4.20 15.58 19.03
CA LEU A 62 -3.85 16.90 18.55
C LEU A 62 -4.14 17.02 17.05
N VAL A 63 -4.99 17.97 16.69
CA VAL A 63 -5.29 18.31 15.29
C VAL A 63 -4.90 19.75 15.02
N LEU A 64 -4.02 19.98 14.06
CA LEU A 64 -3.60 21.30 13.60
C LEU A 64 -3.98 21.48 12.14
N SER A 65 -4.72 22.56 11.84
CA SER A 65 -5.00 22.99 10.48
C SER A 65 -4.47 24.40 10.25
N GLY A 66 -3.72 24.61 9.17
CA GLY A 66 -3.02 25.86 8.86
C GLY A 66 -2.92 26.15 7.36
N SER A 67 -2.56 27.38 6.99
CA SER A 67 -2.00 27.64 5.65
C SER A 67 -0.65 26.95 5.50
N ASN A 68 0.19 27.04 6.53
CA ASN A 68 1.42 26.27 6.70
C ASN A 68 1.54 25.79 8.14
N ILE A 69 2.19 24.65 8.34
CA ILE A 69 2.51 24.10 9.67
C ILE A 69 4.00 23.83 9.73
N THR A 70 4.66 24.38 10.74
CA THR A 70 6.08 24.14 11.02
C THR A 70 6.22 23.58 12.43
N VAL A 71 6.86 22.42 12.55
CA VAL A 71 7.19 21.78 13.82
C VAL A 71 8.70 21.79 13.98
N GLU A 72 9.20 22.69 14.83
CA GLU A 72 10.61 22.77 15.21
C GLU A 72 10.89 22.03 16.52
N GLY A 73 9.91 22.00 17.42
CA GLY A 73 9.99 21.27 18.70
C GLY A 73 9.59 19.80 18.57
N ASP A 74 9.27 19.18 19.71
CA ASP A 74 8.89 17.76 19.79
C ASP A 74 7.42 17.59 20.18
N ILE A 75 6.75 16.59 19.61
CA ILE A 75 5.35 16.25 19.91
C ILE A 75 5.24 14.78 20.27
N PHE A 76 4.66 14.50 21.43
CA PHE A 76 4.42 13.16 21.96
C PHE A 76 2.93 12.96 22.28
N ALA A 77 2.29 12.01 21.60
CA ALA A 77 0.92 11.58 21.88
C ALA A 77 0.81 10.05 22.02
N PRO A 78 1.22 9.47 23.16
CA PRO A 78 1.34 8.02 23.31
C PRO A 78 -0.01 7.29 23.06
N ALA A 79 -0.06 6.32 22.14
CA ALA A 79 -1.31 5.67 21.66
C ALA A 79 -2.40 6.66 21.19
N GLY A 80 -2.01 7.90 20.90
CA GLY A 80 -2.90 8.98 20.53
C GLY A 80 -3.00 9.19 19.03
N HIS A 81 -3.56 10.33 18.66
CA HIS A 81 -3.75 10.75 17.28
C HIS A 81 -3.10 12.12 17.05
N LEU A 82 -2.21 12.23 16.07
CA LEU A 82 -1.63 13.48 15.61
C LEU A 82 -2.05 13.74 14.16
N GLU A 83 -2.72 14.86 13.91
CA GLU A 83 -3.15 15.23 12.56
C GLU A 83 -2.74 16.65 12.19
N PHE A 84 -2.15 16.80 11.00
CA PHE A 84 -1.68 18.05 10.45
C PHE A 84 -2.28 18.26 9.06
N ARG A 85 -3.02 19.36 8.88
CA ARG A 85 -3.68 19.70 7.61
C ARG A 85 -3.21 21.05 7.11
N THR A 86 -2.66 21.10 5.90
CA THR A 86 -2.29 22.35 5.24
C THR A 86 -2.87 22.43 3.84
N SER A 87 -3.60 23.50 3.54
CA SER A 87 -4.20 23.74 2.22
C SER A 87 -3.44 24.81 1.46
N ASN A 88 -3.25 24.64 0.16
CA ASN A 88 -2.63 25.63 -0.71
C ASN A 88 -3.57 26.82 -0.96
N LEU A 89 -4.87 26.58 -1.07
CA LEU A 89 -5.86 27.62 -1.33
C LEU A 89 -6.55 28.12 -0.06
N PRO A 90 -6.82 29.44 0.06
CA PRO A 90 -7.69 29.99 1.09
C PRO A 90 -9.11 29.54 0.92
N LEU A 91 -9.81 29.38 2.04
CA LEU A 91 -11.20 28.98 2.05
C LEU A 91 -12.08 30.01 1.32
N SER A 92 -11.72 31.29 1.38
CA SER A 92 -12.40 32.35 0.63
C SER A 92 -12.32 32.15 -0.89
N LEU A 93 -11.17 31.71 -1.42
CA LEU A 93 -10.99 31.43 -2.84
C LEU A 93 -11.65 30.11 -3.25
N VAL A 94 -11.62 29.10 -2.39
CA VAL A 94 -12.33 27.84 -2.63
C VAL A 94 -13.84 28.09 -2.76
N ASN A 95 -14.39 28.90 -1.85
CA ASN A 95 -15.81 29.25 -1.86
C ASN A 95 -16.24 30.03 -3.10
N THR A 96 -15.41 30.96 -3.60
CA THR A 96 -15.73 31.69 -4.84
C THR A 96 -15.55 30.84 -6.10
N THR A 97 -14.52 29.98 -6.12
CA THR A 97 -14.24 29.09 -7.25
C THR A 97 -15.35 28.08 -7.49
N ASN A 98 -15.83 27.44 -6.43
CA ASN A 98 -16.88 26.41 -6.51
C ASN A 98 -18.26 27.00 -6.88
N LEU A 99 -18.52 28.28 -6.57
CA LEU A 99 -19.83 28.90 -6.73
C LEU A 99 -19.95 29.81 -7.96
N VAL A 100 -18.86 30.43 -8.43
CA VAL A 100 -18.94 31.56 -9.38
C VAL A 100 -18.11 31.35 -10.64
N THR A 101 -16.80 31.13 -10.52
CA THR A 101 -15.91 31.17 -11.71
C THR A 101 -15.92 29.87 -12.50
N LYS A 102 -16.10 28.72 -11.83
CA LYS A 102 -16.01 27.37 -12.44
C LYS A 102 -14.75 27.15 -13.28
N THR A 103 -13.68 27.88 -12.99
CA THR A 103 -12.36 27.70 -13.61
C THR A 103 -11.42 27.11 -12.56
N ARG A 104 -10.61 26.13 -12.95
CA ARG A 104 -9.57 25.59 -12.07
C ARG A 104 -8.66 26.73 -11.60
N PRO A 105 -8.46 26.91 -10.29
CA PRO A 105 -7.58 27.94 -9.75
C PRO A 105 -6.11 27.53 -9.91
N ASP A 106 -5.23 28.52 -9.96
CA ASP A 106 -3.78 28.31 -9.96
C ASP A 106 -3.28 28.13 -8.52
N GLU A 107 -2.12 27.47 -8.38
CA GLU A 107 -1.46 27.33 -7.08
C GLU A 107 -1.03 28.69 -6.53
N LEU A 108 -1.11 28.85 -5.20
CA LEU A 108 -0.58 30.00 -4.49
C LEU A 108 0.82 29.68 -3.94
N PRO A 109 1.89 30.34 -4.44
CA PRO A 109 3.24 30.06 -3.97
C PRO A 109 3.40 30.33 -2.47
N GLY A 110 4.12 29.44 -1.77
CA GLY A 110 4.44 29.59 -0.35
C GLY A 110 3.35 29.14 0.62
N ARG A 111 2.33 28.44 0.14
CA ARG A 111 1.20 27.96 0.96
C ARG A 111 0.97 26.46 0.82
N GLY A 112 0.36 25.85 1.84
CA GLY A 112 0.05 24.41 1.89
C GLY A 112 1.25 23.56 2.28
N ARG A 113 2.17 24.10 3.08
CA ARG A 113 3.41 23.42 3.46
C ARG A 113 3.38 22.89 4.89
N PHE A 114 3.68 21.60 5.03
CA PHE A 114 4.08 20.99 6.30
C PHE A 114 5.61 20.85 6.36
N THR A 115 6.23 21.29 7.45
CA THR A 115 7.67 21.15 7.70
C THR A 115 7.92 20.56 9.08
N LEU A 116 8.56 19.40 9.14
CA LEU A 116 9.18 18.87 10.36
C LEU A 116 10.66 19.26 10.31
N ALA A 117 11.11 20.07 11.27
CA ALA A 117 12.47 20.59 11.25
C ALA A 117 13.51 19.48 11.50
N PRO A 118 14.78 19.70 11.14
CA PRO A 118 15.84 18.74 11.39
C PRO A 118 15.96 18.39 12.87
N GLY A 119 16.02 17.09 13.17
CA GLY A 119 16.14 16.57 14.55
C GLY A 119 14.84 16.55 15.37
N SER A 120 13.77 17.18 14.92
CA SER A 120 12.47 17.19 15.63
C SER A 120 11.79 15.82 15.64
N ILE A 121 10.99 15.55 16.68
CA ILE A 121 10.31 14.27 16.90
C ILE A 121 8.79 14.43 16.87
N LEU A 122 8.13 13.57 16.09
CA LEU A 122 6.70 13.29 16.18
C LEU A 122 6.53 11.84 16.63
N SER A 123 5.92 11.60 17.79
CA SER A 123 5.80 10.24 18.30
C SER A 123 4.43 9.98 18.90
N THR A 124 3.78 8.93 18.40
CA THR A 124 2.63 8.28 19.05
C THR A 124 3.00 6.93 19.65
N ALA A 125 4.30 6.60 19.61
CA ALA A 125 4.82 5.37 20.16
C ALA A 125 4.57 5.30 21.66
N LEU A 126 4.33 4.08 22.14
CA LEU A 126 4.06 3.86 23.55
C LEU A 126 5.21 3.16 24.24
N LEU A 127 5.51 3.64 25.44
CA LEU A 127 6.56 3.07 26.27
C LEU A 127 6.05 1.91 27.11
N VAL A 128 6.97 0.99 27.32
CA VAL A 128 6.84 -0.28 28.01
C VAL A 128 6.17 -0.18 29.39
N SER A 129 5.28 -1.13 29.68
CA SER A 129 4.68 -1.34 31.00
C SER A 129 5.31 -2.58 31.66
N ASP A 130 5.77 -2.44 32.90
CA ASP A 130 6.35 -3.52 33.69
C ASP A 130 5.61 -3.67 35.01
N ASP A 131 4.76 -4.69 35.10
CA ASP A 131 3.92 -4.98 36.27
C ASP A 131 4.58 -6.01 37.21
N ARG A 132 5.87 -6.30 37.05
CA ARG A 132 6.58 -7.17 37.99
C ARG A 132 6.54 -6.58 39.40
N ALA A 133 6.52 -7.44 40.42
CA ALA A 133 6.46 -7.04 41.83
C ALA A 133 7.61 -6.13 42.31
N SER A 134 8.67 -5.99 41.53
CA SER A 134 9.79 -5.06 41.76
C SER A 134 9.61 -3.69 41.11
N SER A 135 8.52 -3.45 40.38
CA SER A 135 8.22 -2.20 39.66
C SER A 135 7.30 -1.31 40.51
N PRO A 136 7.67 -0.05 40.78
CA PRO A 136 6.95 0.81 41.74
C PRO A 136 5.68 1.48 41.20
N VAL A 137 5.34 1.34 39.90
CA VAL A 137 4.24 2.11 39.28
C VAL A 137 3.43 1.25 38.31
N LEU A 138 2.11 1.15 38.54
CA LEU A 138 1.16 0.63 37.55
C LEU A 138 0.94 1.71 36.48
N THR A 139 1.39 1.45 35.25
CA THR A 139 1.14 2.32 34.09
C THR A 139 -0.11 1.87 33.33
N PRO A 140 -0.81 2.76 32.61
CA PRO A 140 -1.95 2.38 31.77
C PRO A 140 -1.58 1.25 30.80
N LEU A 141 -2.43 0.23 30.69
CA LEU A 141 -2.25 -0.92 29.78
C LEU A 141 -2.60 -0.54 28.33
N LEU A 142 -1.93 0.49 27.80
CA LEU A 142 -1.94 0.81 26.39
C LEU A 142 -0.61 0.32 25.84
N THR A 143 -0.63 -0.63 24.92
CA THR A 143 0.60 -1.19 24.33
C THR A 143 0.67 -0.98 22.82
N SER A 144 -0.42 -0.53 22.20
CA SER A 144 -0.42 -0.26 20.76
C SER A 144 0.07 1.16 20.47
N GLY A 145 0.76 1.35 19.35
CA GLY A 145 1.10 2.67 18.84
C GLY A 145 -0.15 3.41 18.37
N GLY A 146 -0.06 4.75 18.32
CA GLY A 146 -1.13 5.60 17.78
C GLY A 146 -0.90 5.98 16.33
N ASP A 147 -1.67 6.93 15.82
CA ASP A 147 -1.68 7.29 14.40
C ASP A 147 -1.18 8.71 14.14
N ILE A 148 -0.41 8.88 13.07
CA ILE A 148 0.09 10.18 12.61
C ILE A 148 -0.37 10.41 11.17
N SER A 149 -1.08 11.51 10.92
CA SER A 149 -1.59 11.92 9.61
C SER A 149 -1.07 13.30 9.23
N ILE A 150 -0.35 13.40 8.12
CA ILE A 150 0.10 14.66 7.53
C ILE A 150 -0.57 14.79 6.16
N ALA A 151 -1.48 15.74 6.01
CA ALA A 151 -2.14 16.06 4.76
C ALA A 151 -1.74 17.48 4.34
N ALA A 152 -0.93 17.60 3.30
CA ALA A 152 -0.36 18.86 2.87
C ALA A 152 -0.30 18.97 1.34
N PHE A 153 -0.22 20.18 0.79
CA PHE A 153 0.13 20.33 -0.62
C PHE A 153 1.58 19.91 -0.85
N SER A 154 2.48 20.35 0.05
CA SER A 154 3.88 19.94 0.13
C SER A 154 4.29 19.56 1.55
N ALA A 155 5.07 18.49 1.71
CA ALA A 155 5.62 18.09 3.00
C ALA A 155 7.14 17.91 2.93
N SER A 156 7.83 18.40 3.96
CA SER A 156 9.28 18.23 4.12
C SER A 156 9.58 17.67 5.51
N LEU A 157 10.20 16.49 5.54
CA LEU A 157 10.74 15.88 6.74
C LEU A 157 12.24 16.15 6.75
N GLY A 158 12.67 17.06 7.63
CA GLY A 158 14.05 17.47 7.74
C GLY A 158 14.97 16.33 8.16
N LYS A 159 16.24 16.42 7.77
CA LYS A 159 17.27 15.46 8.14
C LYS A 159 17.28 15.15 9.64
N ASP A 160 17.51 13.88 9.98
CA ASP A 160 17.61 13.37 11.36
C ASP A 160 16.33 13.46 12.20
N SER A 161 15.24 14.05 11.67
CA SER A 161 13.91 14.02 12.29
C SER A 161 13.41 12.59 12.45
N LEU A 162 12.48 12.38 13.38
CA LEU A 162 11.89 11.08 13.67
C LEU A 162 10.37 11.16 13.68
N ILE A 163 9.72 10.28 12.93
CA ILE A 163 8.29 10.00 13.08
C ILE A 163 8.14 8.56 13.57
N ASP A 164 7.58 8.38 14.76
CA ASP A 164 7.51 7.08 15.44
C ASP A 164 6.09 6.71 15.87
N VAL A 165 5.54 5.67 15.23
CA VAL A 165 4.24 5.05 15.52
C VAL A 165 4.38 3.65 16.12
N SER A 166 5.55 3.33 16.71
CA SER A 166 5.86 2.00 17.21
C SER A 166 4.95 1.53 18.35
N GLY A 167 4.66 0.23 18.36
CA GLY A 167 3.97 -0.45 19.47
C GLY A 167 4.91 -0.71 20.64
N GLY A 168 4.36 -0.71 21.85
CA GLY A 168 5.05 -1.06 23.09
C GLY A 168 4.87 -2.53 23.50
N ALA A 169 5.21 -2.82 24.74
CA ALA A 169 4.99 -4.12 25.37
C ALA A 169 4.59 -3.96 26.83
N ASN A 170 3.78 -4.90 27.34
CA ASN A 170 3.56 -5.09 28.76
C ASN A 170 4.23 -6.39 29.20
N MET A 171 4.86 -6.38 30.37
CA MET A 171 5.24 -7.59 31.08
C MET A 171 4.44 -7.76 32.36
N SER A 172 3.68 -8.85 32.39
CA SER A 172 2.85 -9.22 33.54
C SER A 172 3.67 -9.54 34.80
N PRO A 173 3.05 -9.59 35.99
CA PRO A 173 3.72 -10.00 37.22
C PRO A 173 4.39 -11.38 37.17
N ARG A 174 3.95 -12.25 36.23
CA ARG A 174 4.50 -13.60 36.00
C ARG A 174 5.60 -13.63 34.93
N GLY A 175 6.04 -12.49 34.43
CA GLY A 175 7.10 -12.39 33.41
C GLY A 175 6.65 -12.70 31.97
N LYS A 176 5.35 -12.91 31.72
CA LYS A 176 4.82 -13.03 30.35
C LYS A 176 4.82 -11.65 29.68
N VAL A 177 5.48 -11.55 28.53
CA VAL A 177 5.46 -10.38 27.66
C VAL A 177 4.27 -10.44 26.70
N THR A 178 3.54 -9.34 26.58
CA THR A 178 2.49 -9.12 25.59
C THR A 178 2.83 -7.86 24.81
N TYR A 179 2.95 -7.97 23.49
CA TYR A 179 3.24 -6.82 22.62
C TYR A 179 1.94 -6.21 22.11
N GLY A 180 1.92 -4.88 21.96
CA GLY A 180 0.88 -4.20 21.21
C GLY A 180 1.28 -4.00 19.75
N ASN A 181 0.29 -3.71 18.90
CA ASN A 181 0.52 -3.45 17.48
C ASN A 181 1.18 -2.08 17.29
N ALA A 182 1.95 -1.91 16.22
CA ALA A 182 2.34 -0.57 15.79
C ALA A 182 1.13 0.13 15.14
N GLY A 183 1.16 1.46 15.17
CA GLY A 183 0.13 2.30 14.56
C GLY A 183 0.37 2.57 13.07
N ALA A 184 -0.31 3.59 12.55
CA ALA A 184 -0.21 4.00 11.15
C ALA A 184 0.39 5.40 10.98
N LEU A 185 1.22 5.54 9.94
CA LEU A 185 1.71 6.81 9.44
C LEU A 185 1.13 7.06 8.05
N SER A 186 0.45 8.18 7.86
CA SER A 186 -0.06 8.64 6.57
C SER A 186 0.53 10.00 6.21
N ILE A 187 1.17 10.10 5.04
CA ILE A 187 1.65 11.38 4.50
C ILE A 187 1.05 11.55 3.10
N THR A 188 0.16 12.52 2.97
CA THR A 188 -0.54 12.83 1.73
C THR A 188 -0.07 14.16 1.18
N THR A 189 0.54 14.13 -0.01
CA THR A 189 1.01 15.30 -0.76
C THR A 189 0.62 15.24 -2.23
N GLY A 190 0.89 16.33 -2.95
CA GLY A 190 0.80 16.34 -4.41
C GLY A 190 -0.46 16.99 -4.98
N ARG A 191 -1.40 17.36 -4.12
CA ARG A 191 -2.67 18.00 -4.48
C ARG A 191 -3.20 18.86 -3.34
N ASP A 192 -4.04 19.84 -3.63
CA ASP A 192 -4.74 20.61 -2.60
C ASP A 192 -5.79 19.76 -1.87
N LEU A 193 -6.04 20.08 -0.60
CA LEU A 193 -6.99 19.34 0.24
C LEU A 193 -8.45 19.59 -0.13
N ASN A 194 -8.77 20.77 -0.68
CA ASN A 194 -10.14 21.18 -0.97
C ASN A 194 -10.47 21.05 -2.46
N ILE A 195 -9.46 21.19 -3.34
CA ILE A 195 -9.61 21.08 -4.79
C ILE A 195 -8.63 20.04 -5.33
N ALA A 196 -9.12 18.82 -5.55
CA ALA A 196 -8.28 17.67 -5.94
C ALA A 196 -7.62 17.84 -7.31
N GLU A 197 -8.19 18.69 -8.17
CA GLU A 197 -7.69 19.04 -9.51
C GLU A 197 -6.48 19.98 -9.46
N LEU A 198 -6.23 20.66 -8.34
CA LEU A 198 -5.04 21.49 -8.15
C LEU A 198 -3.88 20.58 -7.73
N LEU A 199 -3.12 20.15 -8.74
CA LEU A 199 -1.93 19.32 -8.57
C LEU A 199 -0.68 20.19 -8.41
N GLY A 200 0.32 19.65 -7.72
CA GLY A 200 1.62 20.29 -7.58
C GLY A 200 2.34 19.82 -6.33
N GLY A 201 3.13 20.69 -5.72
CA GLY A 201 3.84 20.39 -4.49
C GLY A 201 4.80 19.19 -4.57
N GLY A 202 5.19 18.66 -3.42
CA GLY A 202 6.14 17.56 -3.34
C GLY A 202 6.31 16.98 -1.95
N LEU A 203 7.02 15.86 -1.88
CA LEU A 203 7.36 15.18 -0.65
C LEU A 203 8.87 15.00 -0.57
N MET A 204 9.48 15.60 0.45
CA MET A 204 10.89 15.44 0.77
C MET A 204 11.01 14.62 2.06
N MET A 205 11.71 13.49 2.00
CA MET A 205 11.87 12.56 3.13
C MET A 205 13.36 12.37 3.46
N GLU A 206 13.89 13.22 4.34
CA GLU A 206 15.23 13.06 4.92
C GLU A 206 15.20 12.56 6.38
N GLY A 207 14.01 12.48 6.97
CA GLY A 207 13.77 11.94 8.31
C GLY A 207 13.73 10.41 8.36
N ARG A 208 13.66 9.86 9.58
CA ARG A 208 13.49 8.43 9.86
C ARG A 208 12.04 8.15 10.24
N LEU A 209 11.51 7.05 9.70
CA LEU A 209 10.15 6.58 9.99
C LEU A 209 10.23 5.28 10.78
N GLN A 210 9.44 5.15 11.84
CA GLN A 210 9.42 3.97 12.70
C GLN A 210 7.99 3.53 13.02
N GLY A 211 7.78 2.22 13.02
CA GLY A 211 6.52 1.53 13.28
C GLY A 211 6.79 0.10 13.72
N TYR A 212 7.76 -0.09 14.62
CA TYR A 212 8.15 -1.42 15.11
C TYR A 212 7.10 -1.99 16.05
N SER A 213 6.93 -3.32 16.04
CA SER A 213 6.07 -4.04 16.98
C SER A 213 6.57 -5.46 17.18
N GLY A 214 6.36 -6.02 18.38
CA GLY A 214 6.58 -7.45 18.61
C GLY A 214 5.39 -8.33 18.19
N ALA A 215 4.24 -7.70 17.89
CA ALA A 215 3.00 -8.32 17.41
C ALA A 215 2.79 -8.09 15.90
N THR A 216 2.31 -6.91 15.50
CA THR A 216 2.06 -6.53 14.10
C THR A 216 2.78 -5.23 13.77
N GLY A 217 3.72 -5.27 12.83
CA GLY A 217 4.45 -4.09 12.37
C GLY A 217 3.54 -3.02 11.74
N GLY A 218 4.03 -1.78 11.69
CA GLY A 218 3.21 -0.60 11.39
C GLY A 218 2.71 -0.54 9.95
N THR A 219 1.83 0.42 9.69
CA THR A 219 1.34 0.75 8.34
C THR A 219 1.89 2.09 7.88
N LEU A 220 2.46 2.13 6.67
CA LEU A 220 2.97 3.35 6.04
C LEU A 220 2.20 3.65 4.75
N ASN A 221 1.46 4.76 4.74
CA ASN A 221 0.74 5.25 3.58
C ASN A 221 1.40 6.55 3.09
N LEU A 222 1.90 6.55 1.85
CA LEU A 222 2.50 7.72 1.23
C LEU A 222 1.75 8.07 -0.05
N THR A 223 1.36 9.33 -0.19
CA THR A 223 0.85 9.89 -1.45
C THR A 223 1.74 11.05 -1.87
N ALA A 224 2.17 11.04 -3.12
CA ALA A 224 3.03 12.07 -3.70
C ALA A 224 2.74 12.22 -5.21
N PRO A 225 3.20 13.28 -5.88
CA PRO A 225 2.98 13.43 -7.32
C PRO A 225 3.45 12.21 -8.12
N ALA A 226 4.66 11.72 -7.86
CA ALA A 226 5.16 10.48 -8.46
C ALA A 226 6.25 9.82 -7.60
N PHE A 227 6.44 8.50 -7.77
CA PHE A 227 7.46 7.71 -7.10
C PHE A 227 8.36 7.00 -8.13
N GLN A 228 9.67 7.04 -7.90
CA GLN A 228 10.68 6.27 -8.61
C GLN A 228 11.37 5.33 -7.62
N ILE A 229 11.29 4.02 -7.85
CA ILE A 229 11.90 3.00 -6.99
C ILE A 229 13.10 2.37 -7.69
N GLY A 230 14.29 2.62 -7.14
CA GLY A 230 15.57 2.27 -7.74
C GLY A 230 15.85 2.99 -9.07
N GLY A 231 16.96 2.62 -9.70
CA GLY A 231 17.46 3.28 -10.91
C GLY A 231 18.19 4.61 -10.65
N GLY A 232 18.97 5.09 -11.62
CA GLY A 232 19.79 6.30 -11.54
C GLY A 232 19.38 7.41 -12.51
N GLY A 233 18.07 7.55 -12.79
CA GLY A 233 17.55 8.55 -13.72
C GLY A 233 17.75 9.99 -13.24
N VAL A 234 17.59 10.95 -14.16
CA VAL A 234 17.64 12.39 -13.82
C VAL A 234 16.53 12.69 -12.81
N PRO A 235 16.86 13.21 -11.61
CA PRO A 235 15.86 13.53 -10.61
C PRO A 235 14.90 14.61 -11.14
N HIS A 236 13.61 14.34 -11.06
CA HIS A 236 12.59 15.38 -11.25
C HIS A 236 12.20 15.91 -9.86
N PRO A 237 12.10 17.23 -9.63
CA PRO A 237 11.89 17.80 -8.29
C PRO A 237 10.61 17.32 -7.60
N SER A 238 9.58 16.96 -8.38
CA SER A 238 8.30 16.43 -7.88
C SER A 238 8.25 14.89 -7.81
N VAL A 239 9.34 14.18 -8.15
CA VAL A 239 9.42 12.72 -8.07
C VAL A 239 10.15 12.31 -6.79
N VAL A 240 9.51 11.48 -5.99
CA VAL A 240 10.09 10.90 -4.79
C VAL A 240 10.91 9.69 -5.17
N HIS A 241 12.22 9.73 -4.89
CA HIS A 241 13.13 8.61 -5.14
C HIS A 241 13.26 7.73 -3.89
N LEU A 242 13.00 6.44 -4.04
CA LEU A 242 13.13 5.43 -2.99
C LEU A 242 14.10 4.33 -3.42
N GLY A 243 15.02 3.96 -2.54
CA GLY A 243 15.82 2.76 -2.71
C GLY A 243 15.06 1.49 -2.30
N PRO A 244 15.45 0.30 -2.77
CA PRO A 244 14.75 -0.95 -2.42
C PRO A 244 14.79 -1.29 -0.93
N GLU A 245 15.82 -0.83 -0.22
CA GLU A 245 15.99 -1.00 1.23
C GLU A 245 14.91 -0.28 2.05
N PHE A 246 14.23 0.72 1.47
CA PHE A 246 13.12 1.43 2.12
C PHE A 246 12.03 0.49 2.64
N PHE A 247 11.78 -0.61 1.92
CA PHE A 247 10.74 -1.60 2.30
C PHE A 247 11.20 -2.61 3.37
N SER A 248 12.41 -2.44 3.93
CA SER A 248 12.96 -3.28 5.00
C SER A 248 13.41 -2.47 6.21
N THR A 249 13.05 -1.19 6.30
CA THR A 249 13.44 -0.31 7.40
C THR A 249 12.23 0.15 8.20
N GLY A 250 12.46 0.48 9.48
CA GLY A 250 11.45 1.11 10.33
C GLY A 250 10.39 0.17 10.91
N GLY A 251 10.43 -1.14 10.65
CA GLY A 251 9.50 -2.11 11.26
C GLY A 251 8.08 -2.10 10.70
N PHE A 252 7.84 -1.38 9.59
CA PHE A 252 6.56 -1.40 8.89
C PHE A 252 6.33 -2.77 8.23
N SER A 253 5.13 -3.31 8.38
CA SER A 253 4.71 -4.55 7.71
C SER A 253 3.84 -4.27 6.46
N LYS A 254 3.25 -3.07 6.38
CA LYS A 254 2.38 -2.66 5.27
C LYS A 254 2.85 -1.35 4.68
N PHE A 255 3.06 -1.33 3.36
CA PHE A 255 3.44 -0.15 2.59
C PHE A 255 2.40 0.11 1.52
N SER A 256 1.86 1.33 1.46
CA SER A 256 0.97 1.78 0.40
C SER A 256 1.50 3.09 -0.19
N LEU A 257 2.04 3.02 -1.41
CA LEU A 257 2.51 4.17 -2.16
C LEU A 257 1.48 4.54 -3.23
N THR A 258 1.04 5.80 -3.24
CA THR A 258 0.04 6.32 -4.18
C THR A 258 0.63 7.49 -4.96
N GLY A 259 1.01 7.25 -6.21
CA GLY A 259 1.38 8.31 -7.14
C GLY A 259 0.17 8.96 -7.79
N ILE A 260 0.26 10.23 -8.14
CA ILE A 260 -0.79 10.90 -8.94
C ILE A 260 -0.49 10.75 -10.42
N GLY A 261 0.78 10.88 -10.81
CA GLY A 261 1.24 11.05 -12.18
C GLY A 261 1.66 12.50 -12.43
N LEU A 262 2.57 12.71 -13.38
CA LEU A 262 3.02 14.04 -13.78
C LEU A 262 2.93 14.19 -15.30
N PRO A 263 2.69 15.41 -15.81
CA PRO A 263 2.79 15.67 -17.24
C PRO A 263 4.25 15.47 -17.69
N GLY A 264 4.45 14.79 -18.81
CA GLY A 264 5.74 14.63 -19.47
C GLY A 264 6.08 15.83 -20.35
N VAL A 265 7.26 15.77 -21.00
CA VAL A 265 7.75 16.84 -21.86
C VAL A 265 6.83 16.96 -23.08
N GLY A 266 6.25 18.15 -23.30
CA GLY A 266 5.34 18.42 -24.43
C GLY A 266 3.88 17.99 -24.21
N GLY A 267 3.49 17.57 -23.00
CA GLY A 267 2.08 17.39 -22.62
C GLY A 267 1.34 16.18 -23.21
N LEU A 268 2.00 15.40 -24.08
CA LEU A 268 1.46 14.18 -24.68
C LEU A 268 2.04 12.89 -24.07
N GLU A 269 3.16 13.01 -23.36
CA GLU A 269 3.76 11.94 -22.56
C GLU A 269 3.40 12.13 -21.09
N TYR A 270 3.35 11.05 -20.31
CA TYR A 270 3.09 11.11 -18.87
C TYR A 270 4.21 10.41 -18.13
N ILE A 271 4.67 11.02 -17.05
CA ILE A 271 5.55 10.35 -16.09
C ILE A 271 4.64 9.49 -15.19
N PRO A 272 4.92 8.17 -15.05
CA PRO A 272 4.11 7.30 -14.23
C PRO A 272 4.00 7.78 -12.78
N GLY A 273 2.84 7.57 -12.17
CA GLY A 273 2.65 7.85 -10.75
C GLY A 273 3.54 6.96 -9.89
N VAL A 274 3.76 5.71 -10.29
CA VAL A 274 4.74 4.82 -9.66
C VAL A 274 5.53 4.08 -10.73
N ASN A 275 6.86 4.24 -10.71
CA ASN A 275 7.78 3.55 -11.59
C ASN A 275 8.83 2.77 -10.78
N ILE A 276 8.84 1.45 -10.92
CA ILE A 276 9.91 0.60 -10.41
C ILE A 276 10.90 0.40 -11.56
N ALA A 277 12.11 0.96 -11.42
CA ALA A 277 13.12 0.94 -12.47
C ALA A 277 13.48 -0.49 -12.92
N PRO A 278 13.91 -0.65 -14.19
CA PRO A 278 14.49 -1.90 -14.66
C PRO A 278 15.63 -2.40 -13.75
N GLY A 279 15.66 -3.71 -13.51
CA GLY A 279 16.68 -4.36 -12.68
C GLY A 279 16.57 -4.13 -11.17
N THR A 280 15.61 -3.33 -10.69
CA THR A 280 15.40 -3.10 -9.26
C THR A 280 14.97 -4.38 -8.54
N ARG A 281 15.60 -4.70 -7.40
CA ARG A 281 15.28 -5.87 -6.58
C ARG A 281 14.74 -5.47 -5.22
N ILE A 282 13.45 -5.71 -4.97
CA ILE A 282 12.77 -5.42 -3.71
C ILE A 282 12.54 -6.73 -2.97
N ARG A 283 13.11 -6.85 -1.77
CA ARG A 283 12.92 -8.01 -0.89
C ARG A 283 12.65 -7.51 0.54
N PRO A 284 11.40 -7.20 0.88
CA PRO A 284 11.06 -6.59 2.15
C PRO A 284 11.31 -7.58 3.30
N VAL A 285 11.92 -7.08 4.37
CA VAL A 285 12.14 -7.81 5.62
C VAL A 285 11.62 -6.97 6.79
N VAL A 286 10.65 -7.50 7.53
CA VAL A 286 10.02 -6.78 8.64
C VAL A 286 10.77 -7.10 9.95
N ASP A 287 11.34 -6.07 10.55
CA ASP A 287 11.90 -6.13 11.90
C ASP A 287 10.81 -6.00 12.97
N SER A 288 10.95 -6.77 14.04
CA SER A 288 10.03 -6.77 15.18
C SER A 288 10.69 -6.20 16.43
N TRP A 289 9.89 -5.86 17.45
CA TRP A 289 10.43 -5.67 18.80
C TRP A 289 10.73 -7.01 19.49
N LEU A 290 11.86 -7.05 20.18
CA LEU A 290 12.19 -8.05 21.19
C LEU A 290 12.31 -7.37 22.54
N ALA A 291 11.53 -7.85 23.51
CA ALA A 291 11.56 -7.36 24.87
C ALA A 291 12.65 -8.07 25.69
N ILE A 292 13.56 -7.29 26.27
CA ILE A 292 14.66 -7.73 27.13
C ILE A 292 14.32 -7.31 28.56
N PRO A 293 13.93 -8.26 29.45
CA PRO A 293 13.45 -7.95 30.80
C PRO A 293 14.53 -7.53 31.81
N HIS A 294 15.81 -7.67 31.45
CA HIS A 294 16.97 -7.31 32.25
C HIS A 294 18.07 -6.75 31.34
N ALA A 295 17.81 -5.60 30.71
CA ALA A 295 18.85 -4.89 29.98
C ALA A 295 19.98 -4.49 30.95
N ALA A 296 21.24 -4.54 30.48
CA ALA A 296 22.46 -4.51 31.29
C ALA A 296 22.40 -3.54 32.49
N TRP A 297 22.70 -4.06 33.69
CA TRP A 297 22.73 -3.35 34.99
C TRP A 297 21.41 -2.67 35.44
N GLY A 298 20.31 -2.79 34.69
CA GLY A 298 18.99 -2.25 35.01
C GLY A 298 17.92 -3.32 35.30
N ARG A 299 16.90 -2.94 36.07
CA ARG A 299 15.67 -3.73 36.30
C ARG A 299 14.57 -3.45 35.25
N GLU A 300 14.85 -2.66 34.23
CA GLU A 300 13.84 -2.15 33.30
C GLU A 300 13.68 -3.07 32.07
N LEU A 301 12.44 -3.16 31.58
CA LEU A 301 12.11 -3.87 30.34
C LEU A 301 12.46 -2.97 29.14
N GLN A 302 13.40 -3.41 28.30
CA GLN A 302 13.82 -2.70 27.09
C GLN A 302 13.27 -3.38 25.83
N LEU A 303 12.93 -2.60 24.81
CA LEU A 303 12.65 -3.12 23.46
C LEU A 303 13.85 -2.87 22.55
N VAL A 304 14.28 -3.91 21.83
CA VAL A 304 15.33 -3.79 20.80
C VAL A 304 14.83 -4.35 19.47
N PRO A 305 15.22 -3.76 18.32
CA PRO A 305 14.83 -4.31 17.02
C PRO A 305 15.45 -5.69 16.84
N PHE A 306 14.66 -6.62 16.30
CA PHE A 306 15.09 -7.99 16.05
C PHE A 306 14.37 -8.55 14.82
N THR A 307 15.15 -9.05 13.87
CA THR A 307 14.64 -9.76 12.70
C THR A 307 14.33 -11.20 13.08
N LYS A 308 13.04 -11.54 13.23
CA LYS A 308 12.64 -12.94 13.44
C LYS A 308 12.89 -13.75 12.15
N PRO A 309 13.13 -15.07 12.24
CA PRO A 309 13.15 -15.94 11.07
C PRO A 309 11.84 -15.89 10.27
N GLU A 310 11.90 -16.23 8.98
CA GLU A 310 10.71 -16.38 8.13
C GLU A 310 9.71 -17.37 8.77
N GLY A 311 8.41 -17.09 8.64
CA GLY A 311 7.34 -17.85 9.29
C GLY A 311 7.07 -17.44 10.75
N LEU A 312 7.95 -16.65 11.38
CA LEU A 312 7.72 -16.03 12.70
C LEU A 312 7.66 -14.50 12.65
N ARG A 313 8.29 -13.86 11.65
CA ARG A 313 8.10 -12.42 11.38
C ARG A 313 6.82 -12.18 10.60
N ASN A 314 6.28 -10.97 10.71
CA ASN A 314 5.16 -10.53 9.90
C ASN A 314 5.55 -10.51 8.42
N PRO A 315 4.74 -11.11 7.52
CA PRO A 315 4.97 -10.99 6.10
C PRO A 315 4.69 -9.55 5.64
N ALA A 316 5.47 -9.07 4.68
CA ALA A 316 5.30 -7.72 4.15
C ALA A 316 4.18 -7.65 3.10
N SER A 317 3.43 -6.55 3.13
CA SER A 317 2.42 -6.19 2.13
C SER A 317 2.82 -4.91 1.42
N LEU A 318 2.97 -4.97 0.09
CA LEU A 318 3.34 -3.83 -0.76
C LEU A 318 2.19 -3.46 -1.69
N SER A 319 1.76 -2.21 -1.65
CA SER A 319 0.70 -1.67 -2.51
C SER A 319 1.22 -0.46 -3.29
N PHE A 320 1.21 -0.55 -4.62
CA PHE A 320 1.57 0.52 -5.54
C PHE A 320 0.34 0.99 -6.29
N LYS A 321 -0.03 2.26 -6.11
CA LYS A 321 -1.23 2.86 -6.67
C LYS A 321 -0.89 4.06 -7.54
N ALA A 322 -1.62 4.26 -8.62
CA ALA A 322 -1.56 5.50 -9.41
C ALA A 322 -2.95 6.02 -9.77
N THR A 323 -3.31 7.22 -9.29
CA THR A 323 -4.70 7.70 -9.41
C THR A 323 -4.98 8.44 -10.71
N GLY A 324 -4.00 9.14 -11.26
CA GLY A 324 -4.26 10.17 -12.28
C GLY A 324 -5.04 11.34 -11.71
N ALA A 325 -5.38 12.30 -12.58
CA ALA A 325 -6.33 13.36 -12.29
C ALA A 325 -6.98 13.87 -13.58
N SER A 326 -8.23 14.30 -13.47
CA SER A 326 -9.02 14.91 -14.54
C SER A 326 -9.56 16.25 -14.09
N ASP A 327 -9.71 17.20 -15.02
CA ASP A 327 -10.20 18.55 -14.76
C ASP A 327 -11.73 18.54 -14.69
N GLY A 328 -12.26 18.50 -13.46
CA GLY A 328 -13.69 18.61 -13.20
C GLY A 328 -14.31 19.97 -13.56
N PHE A 329 -13.49 21.02 -13.73
CA PHE A 329 -13.94 22.36 -14.09
C PHE A 329 -14.10 22.54 -15.60
N ASN A 330 -13.25 21.91 -16.39
CA ASN A 330 -13.23 22.04 -17.85
C ASN A 330 -13.41 20.69 -18.55
N SER A 331 -14.67 20.28 -18.76
CA SER A 331 -15.05 19.15 -19.62
C SER A 331 -14.52 17.76 -19.22
N GLY A 332 -13.98 17.58 -18.01
CA GLY A 332 -13.46 16.29 -17.54
C GLY A 332 -12.14 15.88 -18.20
N LEU A 333 -11.40 16.83 -18.79
CA LEU A 333 -10.16 16.55 -19.52
C LEU A 333 -9.11 15.91 -18.61
N LEU A 334 -8.42 14.88 -19.10
CA LEU A 334 -7.33 14.24 -18.35
C LEU A 334 -6.18 15.26 -18.15
N ILE A 335 -5.84 15.55 -16.89
CA ILE A 335 -4.71 16.42 -16.52
C ILE A 335 -3.42 15.58 -16.52
N VAL A 336 -3.45 14.46 -15.80
CA VAL A 336 -2.34 13.50 -15.72
C VAL A 336 -2.90 12.07 -15.67
N ARG A 337 -2.14 11.13 -16.22
CA ARG A 337 -2.49 9.71 -16.21
C ARG A 337 -1.85 8.97 -15.04
N GLY A 338 -2.65 8.18 -14.34
CA GLY A 338 -2.21 7.34 -13.24
C GLY A 338 -1.63 6.02 -13.72
N ASP A 339 -0.36 6.02 -14.14
CA ASP A 339 0.32 4.80 -14.57
C ASP A 339 1.15 4.18 -13.44
N VAL A 340 1.08 2.85 -13.33
CA VAL A 340 1.99 2.05 -12.50
C VAL A 340 2.83 1.12 -13.37
N VAL A 341 4.15 1.15 -13.21
CA VAL A 341 5.09 0.39 -14.04
C VAL A 341 6.05 -0.44 -13.19
N LEU A 342 6.11 -1.75 -13.44
CA LEU A 342 7.19 -2.64 -13.01
C LEU A 342 8.13 -2.89 -14.20
N GLY A 343 9.30 -2.27 -14.19
CA GLY A 343 10.27 -2.32 -15.28
C GLY A 343 10.84 -3.71 -15.55
N GLU A 344 11.45 -3.87 -16.73
CA GLU A 344 12.04 -5.13 -17.16
C GLU A 344 13.18 -5.58 -16.23
N GLY A 345 13.21 -6.87 -15.89
CA GLY A 345 14.22 -7.42 -14.99
C GLY A 345 14.10 -6.95 -13.53
N ALA A 346 13.14 -6.09 -13.20
CA ALA A 346 12.81 -5.80 -11.81
C ALA A 346 12.20 -7.04 -11.15
N SER A 347 12.43 -7.19 -9.85
CA SER A 347 11.92 -8.31 -9.06
C SER A 347 11.42 -7.86 -7.70
N ILE A 348 10.27 -8.39 -7.29
CA ILE A 348 9.72 -8.26 -5.95
C ILE A 348 9.58 -9.66 -5.37
N GLU A 349 10.22 -9.93 -4.23
CA GLU A 349 10.13 -11.22 -3.54
C GLU A 349 9.77 -11.00 -2.07
N THR A 350 8.54 -11.34 -1.69
CA THR A 350 8.09 -11.29 -0.29
C THR A 350 8.38 -12.61 0.41
N ASP A 351 8.32 -12.60 1.74
CA ASP A 351 8.16 -13.83 2.51
C ASP A 351 6.86 -14.56 2.16
N ALA A 352 6.77 -15.81 2.59
CA ALA A 352 5.54 -16.58 2.50
C ALA A 352 4.36 -15.83 3.15
N LEU A 353 3.18 -15.89 2.52
CA LEU A 353 1.95 -15.17 2.91
C LEU A 353 2.01 -13.63 2.77
N GLY A 354 3.05 -13.08 2.13
CA GLY A 354 3.11 -11.65 1.77
C GLY A 354 2.15 -11.28 0.65
N SER A 355 1.99 -9.98 0.38
CA SER A 355 1.11 -9.52 -0.69
C SER A 355 1.72 -8.40 -1.51
N VAL A 356 1.46 -8.40 -2.82
CA VAL A 356 1.89 -7.34 -3.74
C VAL A 356 0.73 -6.91 -4.62
N SER A 357 0.35 -5.64 -4.57
CA SER A 357 -0.75 -5.11 -5.39
C SER A 357 -0.32 -3.91 -6.23
N PHE A 358 -0.70 -3.90 -7.50
CA PHE A 358 -0.57 -2.78 -8.42
C PHE A 358 -1.96 -2.32 -8.82
N SER A 359 -2.27 -1.03 -8.64
CA SER A 359 -3.58 -0.48 -9.01
C SER A 359 -3.46 0.92 -9.61
N GLY A 360 -3.66 1.03 -10.91
CA GLY A 360 -3.58 2.30 -11.63
C GLY A 360 -4.81 2.59 -12.48
N GLN A 361 -4.83 3.77 -13.10
CA GLN A 361 -5.61 3.90 -14.34
C GLN A 361 -5.04 2.98 -15.42
N THR A 362 -3.71 2.84 -15.46
CA THR A 362 -3.04 1.79 -16.22
C THR A 362 -1.97 1.08 -15.39
N ALA A 363 -1.70 -0.19 -15.71
CA ALA A 363 -0.67 -1.00 -15.07
C ALA A 363 0.15 -1.75 -16.12
N THR A 364 1.48 -1.60 -16.07
CA THR A 364 2.43 -2.31 -16.93
C THR A 364 3.37 -3.17 -16.09
N ILE A 365 3.39 -4.48 -16.35
CA ILE A 365 4.25 -5.44 -15.65
C ILE A 365 5.20 -6.10 -16.66
N LEU A 366 6.49 -5.81 -16.52
CA LEU A 366 7.55 -6.36 -17.37
C LEU A 366 8.57 -7.20 -16.56
N GLY A 367 8.51 -7.10 -15.23
CA GLY A 367 9.39 -7.80 -14.29
C GLY A 367 8.77 -9.05 -13.66
N SER A 368 9.32 -9.45 -12.52
CA SER A 368 8.90 -10.63 -11.76
C SER A 368 8.38 -10.27 -10.37
N ILE A 369 7.33 -10.94 -9.93
CA ILE A 369 6.71 -10.78 -8.61
C ILE A 369 6.56 -12.17 -8.03
N ARG A 370 7.08 -12.38 -6.81
CA ARG A 370 7.01 -13.63 -6.09
C ARG A 370 6.46 -13.39 -4.68
N ALA A 371 5.27 -13.92 -4.41
CA ALA A 371 4.59 -13.82 -3.12
C ALA A 371 4.07 -15.20 -2.69
N PRO A 372 4.94 -16.09 -2.19
CA PRO A 372 4.62 -17.51 -2.06
C PRO A 372 3.45 -17.79 -1.11
N GLY A 373 2.42 -18.48 -1.58
CA GLY A 373 1.16 -18.70 -0.84
C GLY A 373 0.43 -17.42 -0.41
N GLY A 374 0.85 -16.28 -0.95
CA GLY A 374 0.33 -14.95 -0.67
C GLY A 374 -0.65 -14.48 -1.73
N SER A 375 -0.74 -13.16 -1.93
CA SER A 375 -1.59 -12.58 -2.98
C SER A 375 -0.85 -11.61 -3.88
N ILE A 376 -1.15 -11.69 -5.17
CA ILE A 376 -0.67 -10.76 -6.19
C ILE A 376 -1.88 -10.20 -6.93
N SER A 377 -2.02 -8.87 -6.99
CA SER A 377 -3.11 -8.24 -7.75
C SER A 377 -2.60 -7.15 -8.70
N VAL A 378 -3.15 -7.11 -9.91
CA VAL A 378 -2.85 -6.08 -10.92
C VAL A 378 -4.16 -5.54 -11.49
N SER A 379 -4.47 -4.29 -11.19
CA SER A 379 -5.70 -3.64 -11.64
C SER A 379 -5.42 -2.37 -12.46
N GLY A 380 -6.05 -2.29 -13.62
CA GLY A 380 -6.19 -1.08 -14.42
C GLY A 380 -7.63 -0.58 -14.39
N ALA A 381 -7.88 0.60 -14.96
CA ALA A 381 -9.23 1.11 -15.11
C ALA A 381 -10.07 0.23 -16.05
N ASN A 382 -11.39 0.26 -15.87
CA ASN A 382 -12.34 -0.48 -16.70
C ASN A 382 -12.47 0.08 -18.13
N ALA A 383 -12.03 1.31 -18.34
CA ALA A 383 -11.86 1.93 -19.64
C ALA A 383 -10.59 2.78 -19.61
N PHE A 384 -9.91 2.88 -20.75
CA PHE A 384 -8.70 3.69 -20.82
C PHE A 384 -9.04 5.18 -20.66
N PRO A 385 -8.31 5.92 -19.81
CA PRO A 385 -8.59 7.34 -19.59
C PRO A 385 -8.21 8.13 -20.84
N THR A 386 -9.20 8.64 -21.58
CA THR A 386 -9.02 9.52 -22.75
C THR A 386 -9.72 10.86 -22.56
N LEU A 387 -9.44 11.79 -23.48
CA LEU A 387 -10.21 13.02 -23.64
C LEU A 387 -11.69 12.73 -23.99
N PRO A 388 -12.60 13.72 -23.82
CA PRO A 388 -14.01 13.61 -24.19
C PRO A 388 -14.21 13.20 -25.65
N GLY A 389 -15.13 12.26 -25.90
CA GLY A 389 -15.35 11.62 -27.19
C GLY A 389 -15.05 10.11 -27.19
N GLY A 390 -14.24 9.65 -26.24
CA GLY A 390 -13.90 8.24 -26.06
C GLY A 390 -13.04 7.67 -27.19
N PRO A 391 -12.32 6.56 -26.97
CA PRO A 391 -11.60 5.89 -28.04
C PRO A 391 -12.59 5.20 -28.99
N SER A 392 -12.26 5.10 -30.27
CA SER A 392 -13.04 4.34 -31.27
C SER A 392 -12.87 2.81 -31.16
N GLY A 393 -12.57 2.32 -29.96
CA GLY A 393 -12.26 0.92 -29.66
C GLY A 393 -11.66 0.75 -28.27
N ALA A 394 -11.66 -0.48 -27.76
CA ALA A 394 -11.03 -0.78 -26.48
C ALA A 394 -9.50 -0.56 -26.54
N LEU A 395 -8.96 0.09 -25.52
CA LEU A 395 -7.53 0.30 -25.35
C LEU A 395 -7.04 -0.42 -24.10
N THR A 396 -5.83 -0.95 -24.17
CA THR A 396 -5.20 -1.72 -23.10
C THR A 396 -4.98 -0.85 -21.84
N THR A 397 -5.47 -1.29 -20.68
CA THR A 397 -5.17 -0.66 -19.38
C THR A 397 -4.29 -1.53 -18.50
N VAL A 398 -4.26 -2.85 -18.72
CA VAL A 398 -3.32 -3.76 -18.06
C VAL A 398 -2.50 -4.50 -19.10
N TYR A 399 -1.18 -4.34 -19.02
CA TYR A 399 -0.23 -4.98 -19.92
C TYR A 399 0.75 -5.87 -19.17
N LEU A 400 0.76 -7.16 -19.49
CA LEU A 400 1.79 -8.10 -19.05
C LEU A 400 2.71 -8.44 -20.23
N GLY A 401 3.97 -8.04 -20.13
CA GLY A 401 4.96 -8.29 -21.18
C GLY A 401 5.43 -9.76 -21.22
N PRO A 402 6.20 -10.17 -22.24
CA PRO A 402 6.61 -11.56 -22.47
C PRO A 402 7.53 -12.14 -21.39
N ARG A 403 8.09 -11.30 -20.53
CA ARG A 403 8.96 -11.69 -19.42
C ARG A 403 8.31 -11.51 -18.06
N ALA A 404 7.03 -11.11 -18.04
CA ALA A 404 6.28 -10.95 -16.81
C ALA A 404 6.14 -12.30 -16.11
N ARG A 405 6.49 -12.37 -14.83
CA ARG A 405 6.29 -13.57 -14.01
C ARG A 405 5.59 -13.20 -12.72
N LEU A 406 4.41 -13.75 -12.50
CA LEU A 406 3.65 -13.61 -11.27
C LEU A 406 3.59 -14.98 -10.61
N ASP A 407 4.30 -15.16 -9.50
CA ASP A 407 4.45 -16.43 -8.79
C ASP A 407 3.90 -16.31 -7.36
N ALA A 408 2.73 -16.89 -7.13
CA ALA A 408 2.14 -17.07 -5.82
C ALA A 408 2.14 -18.54 -5.38
N SER A 409 3.01 -19.38 -5.97
CA SER A 409 3.09 -20.81 -5.64
C SER A 409 3.41 -21.05 -4.16
N GLY A 410 2.97 -22.19 -3.64
CA GLY A 410 3.19 -22.57 -2.24
C GLY A 410 4.68 -22.74 -1.91
N LYS A 411 5.04 -22.48 -0.65
CA LYS A 411 6.41 -22.58 -0.14
C LYS A 411 6.45 -23.35 1.17
N THR A 412 7.46 -24.20 1.29
CA THR A 412 7.81 -24.88 2.54
C THR A 412 8.85 -24.05 3.30
N VAL A 413 8.46 -23.51 4.45
CA VAL A 413 9.30 -22.75 5.37
C VAL A 413 9.60 -23.65 6.57
N ILE A 414 10.76 -24.31 6.55
CA ILE A 414 11.21 -25.22 7.61
C ILE A 414 12.09 -24.45 8.60
N ARG A 415 11.87 -24.72 9.88
CA ARG A 415 12.74 -24.35 11.00
C ARG A 415 13.16 -25.62 11.73
N GLU A 416 14.42 -25.68 12.12
CA GLU A 416 14.89 -26.72 13.03
C GLU A 416 14.40 -26.41 14.45
N GLY A 417 13.57 -27.31 14.99
CA GLY A 417 13.11 -27.26 16.38
C GLY A 417 14.22 -27.59 17.37
N ARG A 418 13.94 -27.41 18.66
CA ARG A 418 14.93 -27.57 19.77
C ARG A 418 15.60 -28.97 19.82
N ASN A 419 14.97 -29.97 19.19
CA ASN A 419 15.43 -31.37 19.17
C ASN A 419 15.81 -31.85 17.75
N GLY A 420 16.06 -30.92 16.80
CA GLY A 420 16.35 -31.25 15.39
C GLY A 420 15.12 -31.65 14.56
N TRP A 421 13.92 -31.42 15.08
CA TRP A 421 12.65 -31.70 14.38
C TRP A 421 12.39 -30.65 13.29
N ARG A 422 11.79 -31.07 12.19
CA ARG A 422 11.30 -30.17 11.15
C ARG A 422 9.97 -29.58 11.58
N GLU A 423 10.03 -28.39 12.13
CA GLU A 423 8.86 -27.57 12.42
C GLU A 423 8.73 -26.49 11.35
N GLY A 424 7.56 -25.88 11.20
CA GLY A 424 7.40 -24.75 10.30
C GLY A 424 6.04 -24.67 9.65
N LEU A 425 6.01 -24.05 8.47
CA LEU A 425 4.81 -23.77 7.70
C LEU A 425 4.99 -24.28 6.27
N ILE A 426 3.96 -24.95 5.75
CA ILE A 426 3.86 -25.33 4.34
C ILE A 426 2.64 -24.59 3.79
N THR A 427 2.85 -23.62 2.91
CA THR A 427 1.74 -22.82 2.37
C THR A 427 1.11 -23.49 1.14
N ALA A 428 -0.20 -23.31 0.97
CA ALA A 428 -0.88 -23.62 -0.28
C ALA A 428 -0.49 -22.62 -1.38
N GLY A 429 -0.89 -22.90 -2.62
CA GLY A 429 -0.85 -21.89 -3.67
C GLY A 429 -1.69 -20.66 -3.28
N GLY A 430 -1.18 -19.48 -3.61
CA GLY A 430 -1.78 -18.19 -3.31
C GLY A 430 -2.79 -17.73 -4.36
N SER A 431 -3.03 -16.43 -4.44
CA SER A 431 -3.97 -15.85 -5.42
C SER A 431 -3.29 -14.87 -6.36
N ILE A 432 -3.65 -14.94 -7.65
CA ILE A 432 -3.32 -13.94 -8.66
C ILE A 432 -4.61 -13.37 -9.22
N SER A 433 -4.84 -12.06 -9.09
CA SER A 433 -6.04 -11.39 -9.63
C SER A 433 -5.65 -10.26 -10.56
N ILE A 434 -6.14 -10.30 -11.79
CA ILE A 434 -5.87 -9.28 -12.81
C ILE A 434 -7.20 -8.72 -13.33
N SER A 435 -7.35 -7.39 -13.34
CA SER A 435 -8.59 -6.74 -13.78
C SER A 435 -8.35 -5.48 -14.62
N GLY A 436 -9.19 -5.26 -15.64
CA GLY A 436 -9.12 -4.09 -16.53
C GLY A 436 -9.20 -4.52 -18.00
N ASN A 437 -8.67 -3.72 -18.91
CA ASN A 437 -8.51 -4.11 -20.32
C ASN A 437 -7.18 -4.86 -20.48
N ILE A 438 -7.25 -6.18 -20.44
CA ILE A 438 -6.09 -7.06 -20.22
C ILE A 438 -5.48 -7.48 -21.56
N VAL A 439 -4.16 -7.28 -21.67
CA VAL A 439 -3.32 -7.91 -22.69
C VAL A 439 -2.15 -8.60 -21.99
N ALA A 440 -2.13 -9.93 -22.04
CA ALA A 440 -1.04 -10.74 -21.53
C ALA A 440 -0.33 -11.49 -22.67
N GLU A 441 0.92 -11.12 -22.92
CA GLU A 441 1.68 -11.65 -24.05
C GLU A 441 2.17 -13.09 -23.82
N SER A 442 2.39 -13.80 -24.93
CA SER A 442 3.06 -15.10 -24.92
C SER A 442 4.44 -14.98 -24.27
N GLY A 443 4.73 -15.88 -23.32
CA GLY A 443 5.93 -15.86 -22.49
C GLY A 443 5.68 -15.36 -21.06
N ALA A 444 4.62 -14.58 -20.83
CA ALA A 444 4.17 -14.26 -19.48
C ALA A 444 3.78 -15.55 -18.73
N LEU A 445 4.09 -15.61 -17.43
CA LEU A 445 3.83 -16.78 -16.58
C LEU A 445 3.08 -16.35 -15.32
N LEU A 446 1.96 -17.02 -15.04
CA LEU A 446 1.22 -16.89 -13.80
C LEU A 446 1.17 -18.27 -13.14
N ASP A 447 1.77 -18.39 -11.95
CA ASP A 447 1.87 -19.66 -11.22
C ASP A 447 1.27 -19.54 -9.82
N VAL A 448 0.29 -20.38 -9.53
CA VAL A 448 -0.35 -20.54 -8.22
C VAL A 448 -0.28 -21.98 -7.73
N SER A 449 0.70 -22.75 -8.18
CA SER A 449 0.82 -24.18 -7.83
C SER A 449 0.93 -24.40 -6.33
N GLY A 450 0.35 -25.50 -5.84
CA GLY A 450 0.58 -25.98 -4.49
C GLY A 450 2.02 -26.45 -4.30
N THR A 451 2.34 -26.81 -3.06
CA THR A 451 3.68 -27.29 -2.68
C THR A 451 3.59 -28.55 -1.86
N SER A 452 4.73 -29.18 -1.58
CA SER A 452 4.80 -30.26 -0.62
C SER A 452 5.98 -30.11 0.31
N GLY A 453 5.84 -30.70 1.49
CA GLY A 453 6.86 -30.66 2.51
C GLY A 453 6.66 -31.73 3.55
N VAL A 454 7.65 -31.92 4.42
CA VAL A 454 7.59 -32.89 5.52
C VAL A 454 7.82 -32.15 6.82
N LEU A 455 6.87 -32.30 7.75
CA LEU A 455 6.97 -31.79 9.12
C LEU A 455 6.99 -32.96 10.09
N ASP A 456 7.75 -32.83 11.17
CA ASP A 456 7.75 -33.82 12.24
C ASP A 456 6.63 -33.47 13.22
N LEU A 457 5.65 -34.36 13.35
CA LEU A 457 4.48 -34.17 14.21
C LEU A 457 4.37 -35.29 15.25
N PRO A 458 3.68 -35.06 16.39
CA PRO A 458 3.41 -36.13 17.34
C PRO A 458 2.76 -37.34 16.65
N ALA A 459 3.18 -38.56 16.99
CA ALA A 459 2.68 -39.80 16.36
C ALA A 459 1.15 -39.95 16.42
N THR A 460 0.50 -39.27 17.36
CA THR A 460 -0.96 -39.22 17.51
C THR A 460 -1.66 -38.41 16.42
N TYR A 461 -0.94 -37.59 15.63
CA TYR A 461 -1.49 -36.87 14.48
C TYR A 461 -2.01 -37.82 13.40
N LEU A 462 -1.44 -39.02 13.30
CA LEU A 462 -1.90 -40.08 12.39
C LEU A 462 -3.11 -40.85 12.93
N SER A 463 -3.61 -40.51 14.13
CA SER A 463 -4.71 -41.22 14.79
C SER A 463 -5.84 -40.25 15.15
N VAL A 464 -6.99 -40.39 14.48
CA VAL A 464 -8.19 -39.58 14.77
C VAL A 464 -8.62 -39.79 16.22
N GLY A 465 -8.65 -38.72 17.01
CA GLY A 465 -9.10 -38.73 18.41
C GLY A 465 -8.02 -39.08 19.46
N ALA A 466 -6.76 -39.28 19.08
CA ALA A 466 -5.69 -39.58 20.02
C ALA A 466 -5.09 -38.31 20.65
N LYS A 467 -5.11 -38.22 21.99
CA LYS A 467 -4.33 -37.21 22.73
C LYS A 467 -2.85 -37.59 22.73
N PRO A 468 -1.90 -36.63 22.63
CA PRO A 468 -0.47 -36.92 22.67
C PRO A 468 -0.14 -37.75 23.91
N ILE A 469 0.48 -38.92 23.74
CA ILE A 469 0.90 -39.76 24.86
C ILE A 469 2.13 -39.11 25.49
N THR A 470 1.94 -38.33 26.56
CA THR A 470 3.04 -37.76 27.35
C THR A 470 3.49 -38.79 28.40
N GLY A 471 4.31 -39.76 27.97
CA GLY A 471 4.97 -40.69 28.90
C GLY A 471 6.28 -40.13 29.48
N LEU A 472 6.89 -40.85 30.43
CA LEU A 472 8.23 -40.55 30.98
C LEU A 472 9.35 -40.49 29.92
N LYS A 473 9.10 -40.95 28.69
CA LYS A 473 10.01 -40.91 27.53
C LYS A 473 9.79 -39.70 26.59
N GLY A 474 8.85 -38.81 26.91
CA GLY A 474 8.48 -37.67 26.04
C GLY A 474 7.57 -38.06 24.88
N THR A 475 7.12 -37.06 24.12
CA THR A 475 6.27 -37.22 22.93
C THR A 475 7.10 -37.77 21.76
N GLN A 476 6.66 -38.87 21.13
CA GLN A 476 7.28 -39.40 19.92
C GLN A 476 6.83 -38.59 18.70
N TYR A 477 7.79 -38.13 17.89
CA TYR A 477 7.55 -37.41 16.64
C TYR A 477 7.80 -38.32 15.44
N VAL A 478 6.98 -38.19 14.41
CA VAL A 478 7.10 -38.92 13.14
C VAL A 478 7.05 -37.96 11.96
N PRO A 479 7.78 -38.27 10.87
CA PRO A 479 7.74 -37.47 9.66
C PRO A 479 6.38 -37.60 8.96
N VAL A 480 5.67 -36.49 8.77
CA VAL A 480 4.40 -36.42 8.05
C VAL A 480 4.56 -35.56 6.82
N ARG A 481 4.27 -36.13 5.64
CA ARG A 481 4.23 -35.40 4.38
C ARG A 481 2.90 -34.64 4.26
N PHE A 482 2.98 -33.37 3.89
CA PHE A 482 1.85 -32.54 3.51
C PHE A 482 1.98 -32.18 2.04
N ASP A 483 0.92 -32.41 1.28
CA ASP A 483 0.73 -31.84 -0.05
C ASP A 483 -0.35 -30.76 0.07
N THR A 484 -0.10 -29.57 -0.50
CA THR A 484 -1.03 -28.45 -0.45
C THR A 484 -1.70 -28.23 -1.79
N ASN A 485 -2.91 -27.69 -1.75
CA ASN A 485 -3.69 -27.41 -2.96
C ASN A 485 -3.06 -26.30 -3.79
N GLY A 486 -3.36 -26.32 -5.10
CA GLY A 486 -3.18 -25.16 -5.95
C GLY A 486 -4.04 -23.98 -5.48
N GLY A 487 -3.60 -22.79 -5.82
CA GLY A 487 -4.25 -21.52 -5.54
C GLY A 487 -5.24 -21.11 -6.62
N SER A 488 -5.47 -19.81 -6.77
CA SER A 488 -6.48 -19.27 -7.70
C SER A 488 -5.92 -18.21 -8.64
N ILE A 489 -6.26 -18.29 -9.93
CA ILE A 489 -6.05 -17.21 -10.89
C ILE A 489 -7.41 -16.63 -11.32
N THR A 490 -7.55 -15.32 -11.22
CA THR A 490 -8.72 -14.58 -11.71
C THR A 490 -8.29 -13.58 -12.78
N LEU A 491 -8.89 -13.69 -13.97
CA LEU A 491 -8.73 -12.73 -15.07
C LEU A 491 -10.09 -12.09 -15.36
N ALA A 492 -10.22 -10.80 -15.03
CA ALA A 492 -11.45 -10.03 -15.18
C ALA A 492 -11.27 -8.89 -16.21
N GLY A 493 -11.55 -9.20 -17.47
CA GLY A 493 -11.62 -8.24 -18.56
C GLY A 493 -12.75 -7.23 -18.36
N ALA A 494 -12.48 -5.95 -18.52
CA ALA A 494 -13.51 -4.92 -18.44
C ALA A 494 -14.21 -4.72 -19.79
N GLN A 495 -13.47 -4.26 -20.79
CA GLN A 495 -13.96 -4.12 -22.17
C GLN A 495 -13.24 -5.06 -23.15
N MET A 496 -12.13 -5.67 -22.72
CA MET A 496 -11.35 -6.60 -23.51
C MET A 496 -10.47 -7.48 -22.60
N LEU A 497 -10.24 -8.71 -23.05
CA LEU A 497 -9.28 -9.63 -22.46
C LEU A 497 -8.63 -10.43 -23.58
N TYR A 498 -7.31 -10.37 -23.66
CA TYR A 498 -6.50 -11.20 -24.54
C TYR A 498 -5.35 -11.78 -23.72
N THR A 499 -5.23 -13.10 -23.69
CA THR A 499 -4.20 -13.76 -22.88
C THR A 499 -3.60 -14.95 -23.61
N ASP A 500 -2.30 -14.87 -23.86
CA ASP A 500 -1.46 -15.99 -24.30
C ASP A 500 -0.42 -16.36 -23.22
N ALA A 501 -0.66 -15.92 -21.98
CA ALA A 501 0.17 -16.24 -20.85
C ALA A 501 0.07 -17.73 -20.49
N THR A 502 1.15 -18.29 -19.97
CA THR A 502 1.14 -19.62 -19.37
C THR A 502 0.54 -19.54 -17.98
N LEU A 503 -0.57 -20.24 -17.76
CA LEU A 503 -1.29 -20.30 -16.49
C LEU A 503 -1.02 -21.65 -15.83
N ILE A 504 -0.56 -21.67 -14.57
CA ILE A 504 -0.25 -22.90 -13.84
C ILE A 504 -0.89 -22.87 -12.46
N GLY A 505 -1.58 -23.96 -12.11
CA GLY A 505 -2.21 -24.12 -10.79
C GLY A 505 -2.20 -25.57 -10.35
N ARG A 506 -1.04 -26.23 -10.39
CA ARG A 506 -0.94 -27.67 -10.09
C ARG A 506 -1.14 -27.97 -8.60
N ALA A 507 -1.59 -29.18 -8.28
CA ALA A 507 -1.55 -29.70 -6.92
C ALA A 507 -0.08 -29.84 -6.44
N GLY A 508 0.16 -29.63 -5.14
CA GLY A 508 1.49 -29.79 -4.54
C GLY A 508 1.97 -31.24 -4.41
N GLY A 509 1.07 -32.20 -4.58
CA GLY A 509 1.34 -33.63 -4.60
C GLY A 509 0.05 -34.47 -4.69
N PRO A 510 0.16 -35.81 -4.66
CA PRO A 510 -0.96 -36.72 -4.96
C PRO A 510 -2.17 -36.62 -4.02
N SER A 511 -2.01 -36.12 -2.79
CA SER A 511 -3.14 -35.95 -1.86
C SER A 511 -3.79 -34.57 -1.90
N ALA A 512 -3.33 -33.69 -2.79
CA ALA A 512 -3.86 -32.34 -2.97
C ALA A 512 -4.62 -32.20 -4.28
N ILE A 513 -5.47 -31.19 -4.35
CA ILE A 513 -6.19 -30.82 -5.57
C ILE A 513 -5.48 -29.66 -6.30
N GLY A 514 -5.66 -29.60 -7.60
CA GLY A 514 -5.28 -28.47 -8.44
C GLY A 514 -6.01 -27.18 -8.03
N GLY A 515 -5.57 -26.08 -8.60
CA GLY A 515 -6.10 -24.75 -8.34
C GLY A 515 -7.37 -24.43 -9.12
N SER A 516 -7.84 -23.21 -8.96
CA SER A 516 -8.98 -22.66 -9.68
C SER A 516 -8.58 -21.56 -10.68
N LEU A 517 -9.22 -21.57 -11.84
CA LEU A 517 -9.08 -20.52 -12.86
C LEU A 517 -10.46 -19.89 -13.12
N SER A 518 -10.57 -18.59 -12.92
CA SER A 518 -11.76 -17.80 -13.24
C SER A 518 -11.45 -16.81 -14.34
N VAL A 519 -12.20 -16.86 -15.44
CA VAL A 519 -12.04 -15.95 -16.58
C VAL A 519 -13.38 -15.31 -16.89
N SER A 520 -13.41 -13.98 -16.94
CA SER A 520 -14.57 -13.21 -17.36
C SER A 520 -14.14 -12.00 -18.17
N SER A 521 -14.99 -11.53 -19.06
CA SER A 521 -14.77 -10.27 -19.75
C SER A 521 -16.09 -9.57 -19.99
N GLY A 522 -16.09 -8.24 -19.99
CA GLY A 522 -17.11 -7.47 -20.70
C GLY A 522 -16.72 -7.21 -22.15
N LYS A 523 -17.55 -6.41 -22.83
CA LYS A 523 -17.40 -6.02 -24.24
C LYS A 523 -17.34 -4.51 -24.37
N PHE A 524 -16.56 -4.02 -25.32
CA PHE A 524 -16.58 -2.62 -25.73
C PHE A 524 -17.80 -2.35 -26.63
N HIS A 525 -18.57 -1.33 -26.25
CA HIS A 525 -19.66 -0.81 -27.06
C HIS A 525 -19.32 0.62 -27.47
N ASP A 526 -19.53 0.93 -28.76
CA ASP A 526 -19.33 2.28 -29.26
C ASP A 526 -20.29 3.25 -28.54
N PRO A 527 -19.84 4.46 -28.19
CA PRO A 527 -20.72 5.46 -27.58
C PRO A 527 -21.98 5.69 -28.40
N GLY A 528 -23.16 5.47 -27.81
CA GLY A 528 -24.45 5.65 -28.47
C GLY A 528 -24.93 4.48 -29.33
N SER A 529 -24.20 3.35 -29.36
CA SER A 529 -24.70 2.11 -29.95
C SER A 529 -25.72 1.43 -29.04
N GLU A 530 -26.81 0.91 -29.63
CA GLU A 530 -27.72 0.03 -28.92
C GLU A 530 -27.06 -1.34 -28.75
N PHE A 531 -27.10 -1.88 -27.54
CA PHE A 531 -26.62 -3.23 -27.23
C PHE A 531 -27.58 -3.94 -26.29
N THR A 532 -27.53 -5.27 -26.27
CA THR A 532 -28.34 -6.08 -25.36
C THR A 532 -27.47 -6.85 -24.38
N THR A 533 -28.02 -7.16 -23.20
CA THR A 533 -27.36 -8.02 -22.22
C THR A 533 -27.24 -9.49 -22.64
N ALA A 534 -27.60 -9.84 -23.89
CA ALA A 534 -27.47 -11.18 -24.45
C ALA A 534 -26.29 -11.32 -25.42
N GLU A 535 -25.60 -10.21 -25.75
CA GLU A 535 -24.43 -10.26 -26.62
C GLU A 535 -23.27 -10.98 -25.94
N ALA A 536 -22.53 -11.77 -26.71
CA ALA A 536 -21.33 -12.44 -26.24
C ALA A 536 -20.27 -11.43 -25.83
N ASP A 537 -19.69 -11.62 -24.65
CA ASP A 537 -18.61 -10.79 -24.08
C ASP A 537 -17.33 -11.59 -23.83
N LEU A 538 -17.40 -12.92 -23.92
CA LEU A 538 -16.28 -13.85 -23.83
C LEU A 538 -16.35 -14.91 -24.93
N ILE A 539 -15.40 -14.87 -25.87
CA ILE A 539 -15.18 -15.90 -26.88
C ILE A 539 -14.19 -16.92 -26.34
N VAL A 540 -14.60 -18.18 -26.35
CA VAL A 540 -13.79 -19.31 -25.91
C VAL A 540 -13.51 -20.23 -27.08
N THR A 541 -12.22 -20.42 -27.36
CA THR A 541 -11.73 -21.31 -28.41
C THR A 541 -11.01 -22.51 -27.80
N GLN A 542 -10.87 -23.58 -28.57
CA GLN A 542 -10.14 -24.76 -28.07
C GLN A 542 -8.65 -24.48 -27.89
N ASN A 543 -8.03 -23.83 -28.89
CA ASN A 543 -6.59 -23.59 -28.95
C ASN A 543 -6.29 -22.11 -29.19
N GLY A 544 -5.20 -21.65 -28.58
CA GLY A 544 -4.61 -20.34 -28.85
C GLY A 544 -3.74 -20.34 -30.12
N PRO A 545 -3.11 -19.20 -30.47
CA PRO A 545 -3.07 -17.96 -29.68
C PRO A 545 -4.35 -17.13 -29.79
N THR A 546 -4.72 -16.45 -28.71
CA THR A 546 -5.77 -15.42 -28.67
C THR A 546 -5.27 -14.09 -29.22
N LEU A 547 -3.96 -13.82 -29.13
CA LEU A 547 -3.35 -12.64 -29.73
C LEU A 547 -2.84 -12.95 -31.15
N PRO A 548 -3.16 -12.10 -32.15
CA PRO A 548 -2.58 -12.25 -33.48
C PRO A 548 -1.06 -12.07 -33.43
N ARG A 549 -0.35 -12.79 -34.32
CA ARG A 549 1.08 -12.59 -34.60
C ARG A 549 1.30 -11.29 -35.35
N SER A 550 1.16 -10.18 -34.63
CA SER A 550 1.16 -8.84 -35.18
C SER A 550 2.57 -8.24 -35.20
N ARG A 551 2.87 -7.46 -36.24
CA ARG A 551 4.08 -6.60 -36.29
C ARG A 551 3.91 -5.30 -35.52
N PHE A 552 2.70 -5.00 -35.06
CA PHE A 552 2.39 -3.78 -34.33
C PHE A 552 2.77 -3.93 -32.86
N ALA A 553 3.32 -2.85 -32.28
CA ALA A 553 3.64 -2.81 -30.86
C ALA A 553 2.38 -3.00 -30.00
N ARG A 554 2.56 -3.63 -28.84
CA ARG A 554 1.54 -3.78 -27.79
C ARG A 554 2.01 -3.08 -26.52
N GLY A 555 1.05 -2.59 -25.75
CA GLY A 555 1.29 -1.83 -24.54
C GLY A 555 0.06 -1.07 -24.09
N ILE A 556 0.17 -0.38 -22.96
CA ILE A 556 -0.90 0.47 -22.45
C ILE A 556 -1.32 1.54 -23.47
N GLY A 557 -2.62 1.83 -23.53
CA GLY A 557 -3.18 2.82 -24.46
C GLY A 557 -3.18 2.40 -25.93
N MET A 558 -2.75 1.17 -26.24
CA MET A 558 -2.79 0.64 -27.60
C MET A 558 -3.98 -0.32 -27.77
N PRO A 559 -4.65 -0.29 -28.93
CA PRO A 559 -5.60 -1.35 -29.29
C PRO A 559 -4.83 -2.61 -29.69
N VAL A 560 -5.46 -3.78 -29.52
CA VAL A 560 -4.93 -5.01 -30.13
C VAL A 560 -5.24 -4.98 -31.62
N ARG A 561 -4.24 -5.21 -32.46
CA ARG A 561 -4.38 -5.12 -33.93
C ARG A 561 -4.10 -6.44 -34.62
N ALA A 562 -4.89 -6.76 -35.64
CA ALA A 562 -4.64 -7.84 -36.57
C ALA A 562 -3.42 -7.53 -37.46
N ASN A 563 -3.00 -8.51 -38.26
CA ASN A 563 -1.80 -8.43 -39.10
C ASN A 563 -1.90 -7.38 -40.21
N ASP A 564 -3.12 -7.07 -40.66
CA ASP A 564 -3.43 -6.02 -41.63
C ASP A 564 -3.47 -4.61 -41.00
N GLY A 565 -3.41 -4.51 -39.67
CA GLY A 565 -3.43 -3.25 -38.91
C GLY A 565 -4.81 -2.83 -38.43
N THR A 566 -5.86 -3.61 -38.71
CA THR A 566 -7.20 -3.36 -38.17
C THR A 566 -7.22 -3.59 -36.65
N SER A 567 -7.89 -2.72 -35.90
CA SER A 567 -8.11 -2.93 -34.47
C SER A 567 -9.11 -4.06 -34.28
N LEU A 568 -8.75 -5.03 -33.44
CA LEU A 568 -9.66 -6.10 -33.04
C LEU A 568 -10.77 -5.54 -32.14
N PRO A 569 -11.96 -6.17 -32.14
CA PRO A 569 -13.04 -5.79 -31.25
C PRO A 569 -12.62 -5.90 -29.78
N GLY A 570 -13.14 -5.00 -28.94
CA GLY A 570 -13.02 -5.13 -27.50
C GLY A 570 -13.96 -6.22 -27.01
N ILE A 571 -13.44 -7.44 -26.87
CA ILE A 571 -14.15 -8.60 -26.33
C ILE A 571 -13.14 -9.50 -25.62
N GLY A 572 -13.62 -10.36 -24.71
CA GLY A 572 -12.78 -11.39 -24.10
C GLY A 572 -12.46 -12.51 -25.09
N ASN A 573 -11.20 -12.93 -25.12
CA ASN A 573 -10.72 -14.08 -25.91
C ASN A 573 -9.90 -14.98 -24.99
N PHE A 574 -10.32 -16.23 -24.86
CA PHE A 574 -9.67 -17.23 -24.00
C PHE A 574 -9.58 -18.59 -24.69
N ALA A 575 -8.43 -19.25 -24.56
CA ALA A 575 -8.23 -20.59 -25.11
C ALA A 575 -8.26 -21.66 -24.01
N VAL A 576 -9.12 -22.67 -24.16
CA VAL A 576 -9.29 -23.76 -23.18
C VAL A 576 -8.01 -24.60 -23.01
N SER A 577 -7.19 -24.69 -24.05
CA SER A 577 -5.83 -25.28 -23.96
C SER A 577 -4.96 -24.70 -22.83
N ALA A 578 -5.15 -23.43 -22.45
CA ALA A 578 -4.44 -22.83 -21.32
C ALA A 578 -4.88 -23.42 -19.97
N PHE A 579 -6.16 -23.79 -19.84
CA PHE A 579 -6.67 -24.49 -18.67
C PHE A 579 -6.18 -25.95 -18.61
N SER A 580 -6.31 -26.69 -19.72
CA SER A 580 -5.97 -28.12 -19.76
C SER A 580 -4.46 -28.38 -19.55
N ALA A 581 -3.59 -27.48 -20.02
CA ALA A 581 -2.15 -27.57 -19.78
C ALA A 581 -1.71 -27.08 -18.38
N GLY A 582 -2.54 -26.27 -17.71
CA GLY A 582 -2.20 -25.58 -16.48
C GLY A 582 -2.29 -26.42 -15.20
N GLY A 583 -2.97 -27.57 -15.26
CA GLY A 583 -3.15 -28.48 -14.12
C GLY A 583 -4.12 -27.96 -13.06
N PHE A 584 -5.08 -27.13 -13.47
CA PHE A 584 -6.20 -26.66 -12.64
C PHE A 584 -7.28 -27.75 -12.53
N ASP A 585 -7.96 -27.78 -11.39
CA ASP A 585 -9.08 -28.72 -11.16
C ASP A 585 -10.45 -28.07 -11.39
N SER A 586 -10.53 -26.73 -11.44
CA SER A 586 -11.77 -26.01 -11.70
C SER A 586 -11.58 -24.82 -12.64
N LEU A 587 -12.53 -24.66 -13.57
CA LEU A 587 -12.64 -23.52 -14.49
C LEU A 587 -14.00 -22.85 -14.31
N THR A 588 -13.99 -21.54 -14.08
CA THR A 588 -15.20 -20.70 -14.09
C THR A 588 -15.11 -19.72 -15.25
N LEU A 589 -16.14 -19.71 -16.09
CA LEU A 589 -16.31 -18.74 -17.18
C LEU A 589 -17.45 -17.79 -16.80
N GLY A 590 -17.17 -16.49 -16.76
CA GLY A 590 -18.14 -15.45 -16.40
C GLY A 590 -18.46 -14.53 -17.58
N GLY A 591 -19.73 -14.16 -17.70
CA GLY A 591 -20.27 -13.37 -18.81
C GLY A 591 -21.21 -14.18 -19.71
N ASN A 592 -21.54 -13.61 -20.86
CA ASN A 592 -22.22 -14.28 -21.96
C ASN A 592 -21.18 -14.99 -22.84
N VAL A 593 -21.01 -16.28 -22.59
CA VAL A 593 -19.95 -17.07 -23.21
C VAL A 593 -20.38 -17.61 -24.58
N GLN A 594 -19.56 -17.34 -25.60
CA GLN A 594 -19.67 -17.97 -26.93
C GLN A 594 -18.51 -18.95 -27.13
N PHE A 595 -18.86 -20.16 -27.56
CA PHE A 595 -17.89 -21.21 -27.87
C PHE A 595 -17.67 -21.31 -29.38
N GLU A 596 -16.41 -21.26 -29.82
CA GLU A 596 -16.02 -21.36 -31.22
C GLU A 596 -15.18 -22.61 -31.49
N GLY A 597 -15.73 -23.51 -32.31
CA GLY A 597 -15.11 -24.79 -32.66
C GLY A 597 -15.45 -25.94 -31.69
N PRO A 598 -14.92 -27.15 -31.93
CA PRO A 598 -15.06 -28.26 -31.01
C PRO A 598 -14.19 -28.03 -29.76
N ILE A 599 -14.82 -27.97 -28.60
CA ILE A 599 -14.18 -27.73 -27.30
C ILE A 599 -14.12 -29.02 -26.49
#